data_AF-A0A352RUN0-F1
#
_entry.id   AF-A0A352RUN0-F1
#
_cell.length_a   1.000
_cell.length_b   1.000
_cell.length_c   1.000
_cell.angle_alpha   90.00
_cell.angle_beta   90.00
_cell.angle_gamma   90.00
#
_symmetry.space_group_name_H-M   'P 1'
#
loop_
_entity.id
_entity.type
_entity.pdbx_description
1 polymer ?
#
loop_
_entity_poly.entity_id
_entity_poly.type
_entity_poly.pdbx_seq_one_letter_code
_entity_poly.pdbx_strand_id
1 'polypeptide(L)'
;IESRAHAHLAEVLKPLGYRSGHFGKSHLGDRNENLPTAHGFDEFFGNLYHLNVEEQPEYHDYKNYANDYPGGPKAFAQKFAPRGVLHTFATGNDDTTVDPRFGPVGRQTIEDTGPLTMKRMEDFDAAEVIPKAINFMQKAKQDGKPFFVWLNTSRMHLYTHLNDKWRYAAAKYTHEDDLHGSGMLQHDHDVGLVLDYLKRSGLENNTIVWYSTDNGPEHSSWPHGATTPFRGEKMTTYEGGVRVVSMV
;
A
#
# COMPACT_ATOMS: atom_id res chain seq x y z
N ILE A 1 10.36 -23.08 16.96
CA ILE A 1 10.27 -21.64 16.63
C ILE A 1 11.71 -21.17 16.51
N GLU A 2 12.30 -21.34 15.33
CA GLU A 2 13.59 -20.72 15.04
C GLU A 2 13.38 -19.22 14.97
N SER A 3 14.18 -18.47 15.72
CA SER A 3 14.00 -17.05 15.98
C SER A 3 14.24 -16.22 14.71
N ARG A 4 13.18 -15.84 14.00
CA ARG A 4 13.18 -14.57 13.27
C ARG A 4 13.20 -13.46 14.33
N ALA A 5 14.16 -12.55 14.26
CA ALA A 5 14.49 -11.61 15.34
C ALA A 5 13.37 -10.60 15.67
N HIS A 6 12.36 -10.44 14.80
CA HIS A 6 11.25 -9.52 14.97
C HIS A 6 9.94 -10.20 14.54
N ALA A 7 8.98 -10.28 15.45
CA ALA A 7 7.64 -10.78 15.15
C ALA A 7 6.75 -9.64 14.63
N HIS A 8 6.03 -9.89 13.55
CA HIS A 8 4.99 -8.98 13.06
C HIS A 8 3.73 -9.09 13.92
N LEU A 9 2.94 -8.01 14.00
CA LEU A 9 1.67 -8.04 14.74
C LEU A 9 0.73 -9.15 14.24
N ALA A 10 0.71 -9.43 12.93
CA ALA A 10 -0.05 -10.54 12.36
C ALA A 10 0.37 -11.91 12.93
N GLU A 11 1.66 -12.15 13.15
CA GLU A 11 2.18 -13.39 13.76
C GLU A 11 1.76 -13.51 15.23
N VAL A 12 1.72 -12.39 15.95
CA VAL A 12 1.27 -12.34 17.36
C VAL A 12 -0.23 -12.60 17.47
N LEU A 13 -1.04 -12.11 16.53
CA LEU A 13 -2.49 -12.26 16.54
C LEU A 13 -2.97 -13.63 16.03
N LYS A 14 -2.20 -14.29 15.16
CA LYS A 14 -2.53 -15.61 14.59
C LYS A 14 -2.88 -16.70 15.63
N PRO A 15 -2.11 -16.93 16.72
CA PRO A 15 -2.47 -17.92 17.74
C PRO A 15 -3.74 -17.56 18.53
N LEU A 16 -4.19 -16.30 18.49
CA LEU A 16 -5.46 -15.85 19.07
C LEU A 16 -6.67 -16.07 18.12
N GLY A 17 -6.45 -16.68 16.96
CA GLY A 17 -7.50 -17.01 16.00
C GLY A 17 -7.83 -15.89 15.00
N TYR A 18 -7.08 -14.78 15.00
CA TYR A 18 -7.27 -13.70 14.04
C TYR A 18 -6.88 -14.13 12.63
N ARG A 19 -7.71 -13.75 11.67
CA ARG A 19 -7.28 -13.65 10.26
C ARG A 19 -6.59 -12.30 10.06
N SER A 20 -5.42 -12.29 9.43
CA SER A 20 -4.66 -11.06 9.18
C SER A 20 -4.54 -10.77 7.68
N GLY A 21 -4.90 -9.56 7.25
CA GLY A 21 -4.77 -9.12 5.85
C GLY A 21 -4.04 -7.78 5.74
N HIS A 22 -3.19 -7.64 4.73
CA HIS A 22 -2.46 -6.40 4.43
C HIS A 22 -2.86 -5.90 3.04
N PHE A 23 -3.41 -4.69 2.96
CA PHE A 23 -3.91 -4.13 1.71
C PHE A 23 -3.28 -2.77 1.45
N GLY A 24 -2.72 -2.58 0.25
CA GLY A 24 -2.01 -1.39 -0.19
C GLY A 24 -0.49 -1.48 0.03
N LYS A 25 0.16 -0.36 0.34
CA LYS A 25 1.62 -0.27 0.36
C LYS A 25 2.25 -1.14 1.46
N SER A 26 3.27 -1.93 1.10
CA SER A 26 4.08 -2.70 2.07
C SER A 26 5.38 -2.00 2.46
N HIS A 27 6.31 -1.81 1.50
CA HIS A 27 7.59 -1.14 1.73
C HIS A 27 8.56 -1.86 2.69
N LEU A 28 8.42 -3.19 2.83
CA LEU A 28 9.26 -4.02 3.72
C LEU A 28 10.15 -5.03 2.96
N GLY A 29 10.30 -4.87 1.66
CA GLY A 29 11.16 -5.69 0.80
C GLY A 29 10.41 -6.37 -0.34
N ASP A 30 11.15 -6.70 -1.40
CA ASP A 30 10.62 -7.23 -2.65
C ASP A 30 10.94 -8.72 -2.91
N ARG A 31 11.82 -9.30 -2.08
CA ARG A 31 12.12 -10.73 -2.07
C ARG A 31 10.91 -11.52 -1.59
N ASN A 32 10.72 -12.72 -2.13
CA ASN A 32 9.61 -13.60 -1.79
C ASN A 32 9.56 -13.90 -0.28
N GLU A 33 10.72 -14.09 0.35
CA GLU A 33 10.82 -14.35 1.80
C GLU A 33 10.42 -13.17 2.70
N ASN A 34 10.34 -11.95 2.14
CA ASN A 34 9.97 -10.71 2.84
C ASN A 34 8.50 -10.30 2.60
N LEU A 35 7.77 -11.03 1.76
CA LEU A 35 6.36 -10.71 1.47
C LEU A 35 5.50 -10.87 2.73
N PRO A 36 4.46 -10.05 2.93
CA PRO A 36 3.69 -10.08 4.18
C PRO A 36 3.11 -11.46 4.53
N THR A 37 2.78 -12.28 3.52
CA THR A 37 2.29 -13.65 3.71
C THR A 37 3.33 -14.64 4.24
N ALA A 38 4.63 -14.32 4.12
CA ALA A 38 5.71 -15.02 4.80
C ALA A 38 5.90 -14.57 6.27
N HIS A 39 5.13 -13.57 6.71
CA HIS A 39 5.25 -12.86 7.99
C HIS A 39 3.90 -12.73 8.73
N GLY A 40 3.12 -13.82 8.73
CA GLY A 40 1.92 -13.96 9.55
C GLY A 40 0.61 -13.49 8.91
N PHE A 41 0.66 -12.65 7.87
CA PHE A 41 -0.54 -12.29 7.11
C PHE A 41 -1.06 -13.50 6.32
N ASP A 42 -2.37 -13.66 6.26
CA ASP A 42 -3.02 -14.72 5.47
C ASP A 42 -3.23 -14.28 4.01
N GLU A 43 -3.38 -12.97 3.78
CA GLU A 43 -3.58 -12.38 2.46
C GLU A 43 -2.84 -11.03 2.38
N PHE A 44 -2.20 -10.77 1.25
CA PHE A 44 -1.68 -9.45 0.91
C PHE A 44 -2.12 -9.04 -0.49
N PHE A 45 -2.52 -7.79 -0.64
CA PHE A 45 -2.65 -7.18 -1.97
C PHE A 45 -2.12 -5.76 -1.97
N GLY A 46 -1.15 -5.46 -2.84
CA GLY A 46 -0.68 -4.10 -3.01
C GLY A 46 0.72 -4.00 -3.60
N ASN A 47 1.28 -2.80 -3.55
CA ASN A 47 2.60 -2.49 -4.07
C ASN A 47 3.68 -2.67 -2.99
N LEU A 48 4.87 -3.08 -3.40
CA LEU A 48 5.97 -3.38 -2.47
C LEU A 48 6.92 -2.20 -2.26
N TYR A 49 6.92 -1.23 -3.16
CA TYR A 49 7.92 -0.18 -3.20
C TYR A 49 7.38 1.17 -2.71
N HIS A 50 8.28 2.14 -2.65
CA HIS A 50 7.92 3.55 -2.72
C HIS A 50 7.13 3.82 -4.03
N LEU A 51 6.00 4.54 -3.97
CA LEU A 51 5.09 4.65 -5.13
C LEU A 51 5.79 5.21 -6.38
N ASN A 52 6.68 6.20 -6.22
CA ASN A 52 7.42 6.76 -7.35
C ASN A 52 8.25 5.72 -8.12
N VAL A 53 8.68 4.63 -7.47
CA VAL A 53 9.46 3.59 -8.14
C VAL A 53 8.59 2.82 -9.15
N GLU A 54 7.29 2.67 -8.86
CA GLU A 54 6.34 1.95 -9.72
C GLU A 54 6.07 2.68 -11.04
N GLU A 55 6.17 4.01 -11.05
CA GLU A 55 5.93 4.85 -12.25
C GLU A 55 7.19 5.12 -13.07
N GLN A 56 8.40 4.89 -12.51
CA GLN A 56 9.67 5.07 -13.23
C GLN A 56 9.72 4.36 -14.59
N PRO A 57 9.18 3.13 -14.77
CA PRO A 57 9.11 2.48 -16.08
C PRO A 57 8.41 3.29 -17.17
N GLU A 58 7.58 4.27 -16.82
CA GLU A 58 6.87 5.12 -17.77
C GLU A 58 7.67 6.37 -18.18
N TYR A 59 8.73 6.71 -17.44
CA TYR A 59 9.54 7.91 -17.70
C TYR A 59 10.45 7.75 -18.94
N HIS A 60 10.75 8.88 -19.59
CA HIS A 60 11.56 8.89 -20.81
C HIS A 60 13.02 8.49 -20.54
N ASP A 61 13.62 8.99 -19.47
CA ASP A 61 14.99 8.70 -19.08
C ASP A 61 15.18 7.22 -18.72
N TYR A 62 14.24 6.64 -17.96
CA TYR A 62 14.21 5.21 -17.68
C TYR A 62 14.14 4.38 -18.97
N LYS A 63 13.25 4.74 -19.90
CA LYS A 63 13.11 4.05 -21.19
C LYS A 63 14.38 4.17 -22.03
N ASN A 64 15.00 5.34 -22.09
CA ASN A 64 16.25 5.55 -22.81
C ASN A 64 17.37 4.69 -22.22
N TYR A 65 17.52 4.70 -20.89
CA TYR A 65 18.52 3.87 -20.22
C TYR A 65 18.28 2.37 -20.45
N ALA A 66 17.02 1.93 -20.40
CA ALA A 66 16.65 0.55 -20.68
C ALA A 66 16.95 0.12 -22.12
N ASN A 67 16.77 1.03 -23.09
CA ASN A 67 17.07 0.77 -24.50
C ASN A 67 18.58 0.64 -24.75
N ASP A 68 19.39 1.45 -24.06
CA ASP A 68 20.85 1.45 -24.19
C ASP A 68 21.53 0.33 -23.35
N TYR A 69 20.78 -0.32 -22.47
CA TYR A 69 21.30 -1.37 -21.61
C TYR A 69 21.76 -2.60 -22.41
N PRO A 70 22.91 -3.24 -22.07
CA PRO A 70 23.34 -4.47 -22.72
C PRO A 70 22.28 -5.58 -22.64
N GLY A 71 21.82 -6.08 -23.80
CA GLY A 71 20.71 -7.04 -23.89
C GLY A 71 19.32 -6.39 -24.02
N GLY A 72 19.26 -5.06 -24.12
CA GLY A 72 18.06 -4.27 -24.37
C GLY A 72 17.11 -4.17 -23.17
N PRO A 73 15.92 -3.59 -23.40
CA PRO A 73 14.99 -3.24 -22.33
C PRO A 73 14.47 -4.45 -21.54
N LYS A 74 14.39 -5.62 -22.19
CA LYS A 74 14.00 -6.87 -21.51
C LYS A 74 15.04 -7.32 -20.48
N ALA A 75 16.32 -7.29 -20.84
CA ALA A 75 17.40 -7.66 -19.93
C ALA A 75 17.51 -6.65 -18.78
N PHE A 76 17.29 -5.37 -19.05
CA PHE A 76 17.21 -4.33 -18.02
C PHE A 76 16.06 -4.59 -17.05
N ALA A 77 14.84 -4.81 -17.56
CA ALA A 77 13.66 -5.04 -16.73
C ALA A 77 13.80 -6.31 -15.86
N GLN A 78 14.37 -7.38 -16.41
CA GLN A 78 14.63 -8.61 -15.66
C GLN A 78 15.53 -8.39 -14.44
N LYS A 79 16.39 -7.36 -14.44
CA LYS A 79 17.31 -7.07 -13.34
C LYS A 79 16.84 -5.95 -12.43
N PHE A 80 16.19 -4.92 -12.98
CA PHE A 80 15.96 -3.64 -12.28
C PHE A 80 14.51 -3.19 -12.21
N ALA A 81 13.59 -3.72 -13.05
CA ALA A 81 12.21 -3.23 -13.02
C ALA A 81 11.54 -3.56 -11.68
N PRO A 82 10.70 -2.67 -11.13
CA PRO A 82 9.88 -3.01 -9.99
C PRO A 82 8.99 -4.22 -10.31
N ARG A 83 8.64 -4.97 -9.27
CA ARG A 83 7.53 -5.92 -9.33
C ARG A 83 6.23 -5.14 -9.47
N GLY A 84 5.21 -5.73 -10.08
CA GLY A 84 3.91 -5.10 -10.12
C GLY A 84 3.19 -5.14 -8.77
N VAL A 85 1.90 -4.84 -8.81
CA VAL A 85 1.00 -5.03 -7.65
C VAL A 85 0.81 -6.53 -7.45
N LEU A 86 1.17 -7.03 -6.27
CA LEU A 86 1.05 -8.45 -5.98
C LEU A 86 -0.26 -8.75 -5.27
N HIS A 87 -0.81 -9.94 -5.53
CA HIS A 87 -1.83 -10.58 -4.70
C HIS A 87 -1.26 -11.91 -4.20
N THR A 88 -1.06 -12.03 -2.90
CA THR A 88 -0.44 -13.21 -2.29
C THR A 88 -1.31 -13.79 -1.19
N PHE A 89 -1.22 -15.11 -1.00
CA PHE A 89 -1.92 -15.83 0.04
C PHE A 89 -0.97 -16.77 0.77
N ALA A 90 -1.03 -16.79 2.10
CA ALA A 90 -0.31 -17.79 2.87
C ALA A 90 -0.93 -19.17 2.65
N THR A 91 -0.08 -20.20 2.59
CA THR A 91 -0.52 -21.59 2.39
C THR A 91 0.09 -22.50 3.44
N GLY A 92 -0.49 -23.70 3.60
CA GLY A 92 0.13 -24.76 4.40
C GLY A 92 1.21 -25.54 3.65
N ASN A 93 1.28 -25.39 2.32
CA ASN A 93 2.15 -26.14 1.44
C ASN A 93 3.42 -25.33 1.17
N ASP A 94 4.58 -25.97 1.30
CA ASP A 94 5.86 -25.33 1.02
C ASP A 94 6.20 -25.45 -0.47
N ASP A 95 6.18 -24.33 -1.19
CA ASP A 95 6.64 -24.27 -2.58
C ASP A 95 8.17 -24.09 -2.60
N THR A 96 8.87 -25.12 -3.07
CA THR A 96 10.33 -25.15 -3.14
C THR A 96 10.90 -24.46 -4.37
N THR A 97 10.06 -23.85 -5.21
CA THR A 97 10.50 -23.06 -6.36
C THR A 97 11.34 -21.88 -5.90
N VAL A 98 12.45 -21.64 -6.61
CA VAL A 98 13.34 -20.50 -6.38
C VAL A 98 13.26 -19.57 -7.59
N ASP A 99 12.71 -18.38 -7.38
CA ASP A 99 12.78 -17.32 -8.37
C ASP A 99 14.24 -16.82 -8.46
N PRO A 100 14.84 -16.73 -9.65
CA PRO A 100 16.24 -16.34 -9.80
C PRO A 100 16.54 -14.92 -9.31
N ARG A 101 15.52 -14.05 -9.21
CA ARG A 101 15.65 -12.67 -8.73
C ARG A 101 15.09 -12.52 -7.31
N PHE A 102 13.91 -13.07 -7.05
CA PHE A 102 13.17 -12.83 -5.80
C PHE A 102 13.36 -13.92 -4.75
N GLY A 103 14.08 -14.99 -5.06
CA GLY A 103 14.43 -16.05 -4.12
C GLY A 103 13.32 -17.09 -3.91
N PRO A 104 13.42 -17.92 -2.87
CA PRO A 104 12.50 -19.03 -2.63
C PRO A 104 11.06 -18.55 -2.39
N VAL A 105 10.08 -19.21 -3.00
CA VAL A 105 8.66 -18.86 -2.84
C VAL A 105 8.18 -19.19 -1.42
N GLY A 106 8.38 -20.42 -0.96
CA GLY A 106 7.98 -20.84 0.39
C GLY A 106 6.47 -21.07 0.52
N ARG A 107 5.93 -20.85 1.72
CA ARG A 107 4.54 -21.16 2.09
C ARG A 107 3.52 -20.10 1.70
N GLN A 108 3.50 -19.76 0.41
CA GLN A 108 2.61 -18.75 -0.14
C GLN A 108 2.38 -18.96 -1.63
N THR A 109 1.24 -18.49 -2.12
CA THR A 109 1.05 -18.24 -3.56
C THR A 109 1.32 -16.78 -3.86
N ILE A 110 1.89 -16.51 -5.04
CA ILE A 110 2.26 -15.15 -5.45
C ILE A 110 1.76 -14.91 -6.87
N GLU A 111 0.85 -13.96 -7.01
CA GLU A 111 0.38 -13.46 -8.31
C GLU A 111 0.89 -12.02 -8.51
N ASP A 112 1.55 -11.76 -9.63
CA ASP A 112 1.86 -10.39 -10.08
C ASP A 112 0.75 -9.94 -11.03
N THR A 113 -0.08 -8.99 -10.57
CA THR A 113 -1.25 -8.49 -11.32
C THR A 113 -0.87 -7.45 -12.39
N GLY A 114 0.42 -7.18 -12.57
CA GLY A 114 0.95 -6.18 -13.47
C GLY A 114 1.31 -4.87 -12.78
N PRO A 115 1.92 -3.94 -13.54
CA PRO A 115 2.49 -2.70 -12.99
C PRO A 115 1.44 -1.80 -12.35
N LEU A 116 1.86 -1.03 -11.35
CA LEU A 116 1.07 0.09 -10.83
C LEU A 116 1.39 1.34 -11.66
N THR A 117 0.75 1.47 -12.82
CA THR A 117 0.98 2.62 -13.71
C THR A 117 0.40 3.91 -13.15
N MET A 118 0.89 5.07 -13.60
CA MET A 118 0.33 6.38 -13.26
C MET A 118 -1.19 6.43 -13.49
N LYS A 119 -1.67 5.79 -14.59
CA LYS A 119 -3.10 5.68 -14.87
C LYS A 119 -3.85 4.80 -13.85
N ARG A 120 -3.29 3.67 -13.45
CA ARG A 120 -3.88 2.77 -12.44
C ARG A 120 -3.92 3.45 -11.07
N MET A 121 -2.92 4.27 -10.73
CA MET A 121 -2.86 5.04 -9.49
C MET A 121 -3.99 6.05 -9.30
N GLU A 122 -4.67 6.50 -10.38
CA GLU A 122 -5.74 7.51 -10.27
C GLU A 122 -6.90 7.10 -9.36
N ASP A 123 -7.17 5.79 -9.26
CA ASP A 123 -8.28 5.24 -8.47
C ASP A 123 -7.93 3.91 -7.78
N PHE A 124 -6.64 3.58 -7.66
CA PHE A 124 -6.16 2.28 -7.18
C PHE A 124 -6.75 1.88 -5.82
N ASP A 125 -6.85 2.82 -4.89
CA ASP A 125 -7.35 2.57 -3.54
C ASP A 125 -8.83 2.15 -3.54
N ALA A 126 -9.70 2.97 -4.15
CA ALA A 126 -11.14 2.70 -4.23
C ALA A 126 -11.49 1.55 -5.17
N ALA A 127 -10.78 1.41 -6.29
CA ALA A 127 -11.08 0.42 -7.32
C ALA A 127 -10.55 -0.99 -6.97
N GLU A 128 -9.45 -1.09 -6.22
CA GLU A 128 -8.77 -2.38 -6.00
C GLU A 128 -8.45 -2.68 -4.54
N VAL A 129 -7.78 -1.76 -3.82
CA VAL A 129 -7.28 -2.03 -2.45
C VAL A 129 -8.43 -2.23 -1.46
N ILE A 130 -9.34 -1.25 -1.38
CA ILE A 130 -10.47 -1.26 -0.44
C ILE A 130 -11.44 -2.41 -0.73
N PRO A 131 -11.84 -2.69 -1.99
CA PRO A 131 -12.67 -3.85 -2.29
C PRO A 131 -12.08 -5.18 -1.81
N LYS A 132 -10.75 -5.37 -1.91
CA LYS A 132 -10.10 -6.58 -1.40
C LYS A 132 -10.06 -6.64 0.12
N ALA A 133 -9.78 -5.52 0.79
CA ALA A 133 -9.86 -5.44 2.25
C ALA A 133 -11.28 -5.75 2.76
N ILE A 134 -12.32 -5.21 2.09
CA ILE A 134 -13.72 -5.50 2.40
C ILE A 134 -14.04 -6.98 2.17
N ASN A 135 -13.62 -7.56 1.05
CA ASN A 135 -13.83 -8.99 0.77
C ASN A 135 -13.18 -9.87 1.85
N PHE A 136 -11.97 -9.52 2.29
CA PHE A 136 -11.28 -10.21 3.38
C PHE A 136 -12.08 -10.16 4.69
N MET A 137 -12.54 -8.97 5.10
CA MET A 137 -13.39 -8.81 6.29
C MET A 137 -14.70 -9.58 6.18
N GLN A 138 -15.33 -9.60 5.00
CA GLN A 138 -16.55 -10.38 4.75
C GLN A 138 -16.32 -11.87 4.97
N LYS A 139 -15.23 -12.43 4.43
CA LYS A 139 -14.85 -13.83 4.63
C LYS A 139 -14.55 -14.13 6.09
N ALA A 140 -13.79 -13.27 6.78
CA ALA A 140 -13.52 -13.45 8.20
C ALA A 140 -14.81 -13.48 9.04
N LYS A 141 -15.77 -12.58 8.75
CA LYS A 141 -17.09 -12.58 9.37
C LYS A 141 -17.87 -13.87 9.07
N GLN A 142 -17.89 -14.33 7.83
CA GLN A 142 -18.57 -15.58 7.43
C GLN A 142 -17.98 -16.80 8.15
N ASP A 143 -16.67 -16.82 8.35
CA ASP A 143 -15.95 -17.88 9.07
C ASP A 143 -16.10 -17.79 10.59
N GLY A 144 -16.76 -16.74 11.11
CA GLY A 144 -16.88 -16.49 12.55
C GLY A 144 -15.55 -16.16 13.23
N LYS A 145 -14.59 -15.58 12.50
CA LYS A 145 -13.25 -15.26 13.00
C LYS A 145 -13.05 -13.75 13.20
N PRO A 146 -12.30 -13.33 14.23
CA PRO A 146 -11.85 -11.94 14.31
C PRO A 146 -10.86 -11.66 13.18
N PHE A 147 -10.77 -10.39 12.76
CA PHE A 147 -9.86 -9.97 11.72
C PHE A 147 -8.93 -8.85 12.19
N PHE A 148 -7.73 -8.82 11.61
CA PHE A 148 -6.81 -7.71 11.63
C PHE A 148 -6.57 -7.29 10.18
N VAL A 149 -6.82 -6.01 9.89
CA VAL A 149 -6.61 -5.44 8.56
C VAL A 149 -5.61 -4.31 8.69
N TRP A 150 -4.48 -4.45 8.01
CA TRP A 150 -3.48 -3.41 7.85
C TRP A 150 -3.70 -2.74 6.49
N LEU A 151 -4.43 -1.62 6.49
CA LEU A 151 -4.85 -0.91 5.29
C LEU A 151 -3.98 0.32 5.07
N ASN A 152 -3.07 0.23 4.11
CA ASN A 152 -2.10 1.25 3.75
C ASN A 152 -2.41 1.81 2.37
N THR A 153 -3.38 2.72 2.28
CA THR A 153 -3.74 3.34 1.00
C THR A 153 -2.54 3.98 0.30
N SER A 154 -2.58 3.99 -1.03
CA SER A 154 -1.58 4.61 -1.90
C SER A 154 -1.57 6.14 -1.75
N ARG A 155 -2.75 6.73 -1.56
CA ARG A 155 -2.91 8.12 -1.12
C ARG A 155 -2.47 8.28 0.34
N MET A 156 -1.75 9.33 0.75
CA MET A 156 -1.37 10.55 0.02
C MET A 156 0.14 10.67 -0.25
N HIS A 157 0.76 9.60 -0.74
CA HIS A 157 2.15 9.71 -1.19
C HIS A 157 2.23 10.54 -2.49
N LEU A 158 3.32 11.31 -2.67
CA LEU A 158 3.61 11.97 -3.95
C LEU A 158 4.04 10.92 -5.01
N TYR A 159 3.92 11.14 -6.31
CA TYR A 159 3.18 12.21 -6.97
C TYR A 159 1.68 11.89 -7.03
N THR A 160 0.87 12.93 -6.98
CA THR A 160 -0.60 12.82 -6.91
C THR A 160 -1.20 12.70 -8.31
N HIS A 161 -1.56 11.49 -8.72
CA HIS A 161 -2.31 11.24 -9.97
C HIS A 161 -3.81 11.21 -9.70
N LEU A 162 -4.59 12.20 -10.11
CA LEU A 162 -6.05 12.28 -9.89
C LEU A 162 -6.80 12.06 -11.21
N ASN A 163 -7.92 11.35 -11.17
CA ASN A 163 -8.89 11.35 -12.26
C ASN A 163 -9.72 12.65 -12.30
N ASP A 164 -10.50 12.84 -13.36
CA ASP A 164 -11.30 14.06 -13.59
C ASP A 164 -12.32 14.35 -12.48
N LYS A 165 -12.85 13.31 -11.81
CA LYS A 165 -13.79 13.47 -10.69
C LYS A 165 -13.12 14.22 -9.53
N TRP A 166 -11.86 13.88 -9.24
CA TRP A 166 -11.17 14.39 -8.06
C TRP A 166 -10.25 15.57 -8.34
N ARG A 167 -9.73 15.74 -9.56
CA ARG A 167 -8.70 16.73 -9.94
C ARG A 167 -8.96 18.15 -9.40
N TYR A 168 -10.23 18.59 -9.34
CA TYR A 168 -10.63 19.92 -8.90
C TYR A 168 -11.52 19.92 -7.65
N ALA A 169 -11.57 18.82 -6.88
CA ALA A 169 -12.45 18.69 -5.73
C ALA A 169 -12.19 19.77 -4.65
N ALA A 170 -10.94 20.22 -4.51
CA ALA A 170 -10.55 21.26 -3.57
C ALA A 170 -10.70 22.69 -4.10
N ALA A 171 -10.96 22.90 -5.40
CA ALA A 171 -10.98 24.24 -6.02
C ALA A 171 -12.08 25.17 -5.45
N LYS A 172 -13.08 24.62 -4.76
CA LYS A 172 -14.09 25.39 -4.00
C LYS A 172 -13.59 25.95 -2.66
N TYR A 173 -12.47 25.43 -2.15
CA TYR A 173 -11.92 25.78 -0.83
C TYR A 173 -10.55 26.47 -0.94
N THR A 174 -9.76 26.10 -1.94
CA THR A 174 -8.39 26.57 -2.11
C THR A 174 -8.16 27.04 -3.57
N HIS A 175 -7.11 26.57 -4.24
CA HIS A 175 -6.77 26.91 -5.62
C HIS A 175 -6.96 25.68 -6.51
N GLU A 176 -7.16 25.87 -7.81
CA GLU A 176 -7.31 24.76 -8.76
C GLU A 176 -6.05 23.89 -8.88
N ASP A 177 -4.87 24.42 -8.53
CA ASP A 177 -3.60 23.70 -8.52
C ASP A 177 -3.39 22.82 -7.27
N ASP A 178 -4.32 22.84 -6.31
CA ASP A 178 -4.22 22.08 -5.07
C ASP A 178 -4.52 20.59 -5.29
N LEU A 179 -3.54 19.88 -5.87
CA LEU A 179 -3.59 18.44 -6.08
C LEU A 179 -3.62 17.70 -4.74
N HIS A 180 -2.82 18.14 -3.76
CA HIS A 180 -2.80 17.52 -2.45
C HIS A 180 -4.17 17.57 -1.77
N GLY A 181 -4.79 18.76 -1.67
CA GLY A 181 -6.11 18.93 -1.06
C GLY A 181 -7.19 18.14 -1.80
N SER A 182 -7.13 18.11 -3.12
CA SER A 182 -8.05 17.30 -3.94
C SER A 182 -7.89 15.80 -3.70
N GLY A 183 -6.65 15.32 -3.57
CA GLY A 183 -6.37 13.92 -3.21
C GLY A 183 -6.74 13.58 -1.77
N MET A 184 -6.61 14.51 -0.82
CA MET A 184 -7.09 14.33 0.56
C MET A 184 -8.61 14.15 0.60
N LEU A 185 -9.37 14.87 -0.22
CA LEU A 185 -10.82 14.68 -0.35
C LEU A 185 -11.18 13.32 -0.95
N GLN A 186 -10.40 12.81 -1.90
CA GLN A 186 -10.54 11.43 -2.39
C GLN A 186 -10.25 10.42 -1.28
N HIS A 187 -9.13 10.60 -0.57
CA HIS A 187 -8.72 9.69 0.51
C HIS A 187 -9.76 9.64 1.65
N ASP A 188 -10.31 10.78 2.05
CA ASP A 188 -11.39 10.86 3.05
C ASP A 188 -12.64 10.09 2.60
N HIS A 189 -13.08 10.29 1.36
CA HIS A 189 -14.16 9.51 0.74
C HIS A 189 -13.86 8.01 0.78
N ASP A 190 -12.65 7.61 0.41
CA ASP A 190 -12.23 6.22 0.30
C ASP A 190 -12.19 5.53 1.68
N VAL A 191 -11.70 6.22 2.72
CA VAL A 191 -11.81 5.76 4.11
C VAL A 191 -13.29 5.62 4.51
N GLY A 192 -14.14 6.55 4.08
CA GLY A 192 -15.60 6.47 4.25
C GLY A 192 -16.22 5.17 3.71
N LEU A 193 -15.72 4.63 2.60
CA LEU A 193 -16.20 3.34 2.05
C LEU A 193 -15.98 2.18 3.04
N VAL A 194 -14.85 2.18 3.76
CA VAL A 194 -14.52 1.17 4.77
C VAL A 194 -15.42 1.32 5.99
N LEU A 195 -15.56 2.54 6.51
CA LEU A 195 -16.40 2.84 7.67
C LEU A 195 -17.87 2.51 7.40
N ASP A 196 -18.37 2.86 6.21
CA ASP A 196 -19.73 2.53 5.80
C ASP A 196 -19.94 1.02 5.66
N TYR A 197 -18.92 0.27 5.22
CA TYR A 197 -19.00 -1.19 5.19
C TYR A 197 -19.10 -1.77 6.61
N LEU A 198 -18.26 -1.31 7.55
CA LEU A 198 -18.30 -1.77 8.95
C LEU A 198 -19.66 -1.53 9.58
N LYS A 199 -20.23 -0.34 9.37
CA LYS A 199 -21.57 0.03 9.84
C LYS A 199 -22.66 -0.83 9.22
N ARG A 200 -22.72 -0.89 7.88
CA ARG A 200 -23.75 -1.68 7.15
C ARG A 200 -23.65 -3.18 7.45
N SER A 201 -22.47 -3.66 7.83
CA SER A 201 -22.23 -5.05 8.20
C SER A 201 -22.45 -5.34 9.69
N GLY A 202 -22.84 -4.36 10.50
CA GLY A 202 -23.02 -4.53 11.94
C GLY A 202 -21.72 -4.86 12.69
N LEU A 203 -20.56 -4.47 12.13
CA LEU A 203 -19.23 -4.70 12.71
C LEU A 203 -18.73 -3.51 13.54
N GLU A 204 -19.39 -2.34 13.44
CA GLU A 204 -18.96 -1.07 14.07
C GLU A 204 -18.72 -1.19 15.58
N ASN A 205 -19.56 -1.92 16.31
CA ASN A 205 -19.48 -2.02 17.78
C ASN A 205 -18.42 -3.02 18.27
N ASN A 206 -17.77 -3.76 17.38
CA ASN A 206 -16.76 -4.77 17.71
C ASN A 206 -15.52 -4.66 16.79
N THR A 207 -15.26 -3.48 16.25
CA THR A 207 -14.08 -3.18 15.45
C THR A 207 -13.42 -1.92 15.99
N ILE A 208 -12.15 -2.01 16.33
CA ILE A 208 -11.33 -0.82 16.61
C ILE A 208 -10.73 -0.37 15.27
N VAL A 209 -10.99 0.88 14.89
CA VAL A 209 -10.37 1.49 13.71
C VAL A 209 -9.36 2.50 14.21
N TRP A 210 -8.09 2.30 13.87
CA TRP A 210 -7.05 3.28 14.15
C TRP A 210 -6.56 3.88 12.83
N TYR A 211 -6.72 5.19 12.69
CA TYR A 211 -6.17 5.97 11.59
C TYR A 211 -4.92 6.74 12.02
N SER A 212 -3.84 6.65 11.23
CA SER A 212 -2.60 7.40 11.41
C SER A 212 -1.86 7.56 10.07
N THR A 213 -0.81 8.36 10.05
CA THR A 213 0.16 8.42 8.94
C THR A 213 1.51 7.81 9.35
N ASP A 214 2.36 7.48 8.37
CA ASP A 214 3.69 6.88 8.59
C ASP A 214 4.77 7.92 8.95
N ASN A 215 4.63 9.15 8.46
CA ASN A 215 5.47 10.30 8.78
C ASN A 215 4.69 11.62 8.67
N GLY A 216 5.33 12.73 9.01
CA GLY A 216 4.85 14.09 8.70
C GLY A 216 4.90 14.40 7.19
N PRO A 217 4.32 15.53 6.74
CA PRO A 217 4.20 15.83 5.32
C PRO A 217 5.53 16.24 4.67
N GLU A 218 5.60 16.14 3.34
CA GLU A 218 6.69 16.68 2.52
C GLU A 218 6.27 18.06 1.96
N HIS A 219 6.65 19.14 2.64
CA HIS A 219 6.29 20.52 2.32
C HIS A 219 6.83 20.99 0.97
N SER A 220 8.07 20.59 0.68
CA SER A 220 8.83 21.09 -0.46
C SER A 220 8.29 20.64 -1.82
N SER A 221 7.37 19.68 -1.85
CA SER A 221 6.85 19.05 -3.07
C SER A 221 5.54 19.66 -3.57
N TRP A 222 5.30 20.96 -3.39
CA TRP A 222 4.14 21.64 -4.01
C TRP A 222 4.11 21.34 -5.52
N PRO A 223 2.94 20.99 -6.13
CA PRO A 223 1.58 20.98 -5.56
C PRO A 223 1.12 19.67 -4.87
N HIS A 224 2.01 18.68 -4.71
CA HIS A 224 1.69 17.35 -4.17
C HIS A 224 1.85 17.24 -2.65
N GLY A 225 2.65 18.12 -2.07
CA GLY A 225 2.97 18.17 -0.65
C GLY A 225 1.85 18.73 0.24
N ALA A 226 1.78 18.28 1.49
CA ALA A 226 0.92 18.85 2.52
C ALA A 226 1.66 19.92 3.33
N THR A 227 0.94 20.52 4.29
CA THR A 227 1.52 21.44 5.27
C THR A 227 1.20 21.03 6.71
N THR A 228 2.07 21.39 7.65
CA THR A 228 1.91 21.20 9.09
C THR A 228 2.29 22.48 9.83
N PRO A 229 1.65 22.81 10.98
CA PRO A 229 2.04 23.95 11.80
C PRO A 229 3.33 23.70 12.59
N PHE A 230 3.85 22.47 12.57
CA PHE A 230 5.05 22.09 13.30
C PHE A 230 6.32 22.34 12.47
N ARG A 231 7.44 22.59 13.13
CA ARG A 231 8.73 22.80 12.46
C ARG A 231 9.16 21.54 11.71
N GLY A 232 9.63 21.68 10.47
CA GLY A 232 10.21 20.59 9.67
C GLY A 232 9.21 19.85 8.79
N GLU A 233 9.70 18.85 8.07
CA GLU A 233 8.94 17.98 7.16
C GLU A 233 9.47 16.53 7.23
N LYS A 234 8.85 15.63 6.47
CA LYS A 234 9.41 14.31 6.12
C LYS A 234 10.91 14.43 5.86
N MET A 235 11.68 13.42 6.29
CA MET A 235 13.15 13.39 6.31
C MET A 235 13.82 14.23 7.42
N THR A 236 13.06 14.91 8.27
CA THR A 236 13.60 15.63 9.44
C THR A 236 13.15 14.99 10.76
N THR A 237 13.90 15.23 11.83
CA THR A 237 13.56 14.77 13.20
C THR A 237 12.84 15.84 14.02
N TYR A 238 12.45 16.96 13.40
CA TYR A 238 11.59 17.93 14.06
C TYR A 238 10.14 17.44 14.09
N GLU A 239 9.31 18.05 14.93
CA GLU A 239 7.89 17.71 15.08
C GLU A 239 7.16 17.56 13.74
N GLY A 240 7.39 18.43 12.76
CA GLY A 240 6.77 18.37 11.44
C GLY A 240 7.17 17.16 10.58
N GLY A 241 8.25 16.46 10.92
CA GLY A 241 8.68 15.24 10.24
C GLY A 241 8.20 13.94 10.89
N VAL A 242 7.97 13.93 12.21
CA VAL A 242 7.69 12.70 12.97
C VAL A 242 6.36 12.71 13.73
N ARG A 243 5.77 13.89 13.97
CA ARG A 243 4.46 13.99 14.62
C ARG A 243 3.36 13.80 13.58
N VAL A 244 2.49 12.83 13.85
CA VAL A 244 1.44 12.40 12.93
C VAL A 244 0.05 12.58 13.55
N VAL A 245 -0.96 12.64 12.69
CA VAL A 245 -2.37 12.49 13.11
C VAL A 245 -2.55 11.07 13.64
N SER A 246 -3.34 10.91 14.69
CA SER A 246 -3.69 9.60 15.25
C SER A 246 -5.11 9.68 15.82
N MET A 247 -6.01 8.83 15.33
CA MET A 247 -7.43 8.80 15.69
C MET A 247 -7.91 7.36 15.91
N VAL A 248 -8.69 7.13 16.96
CA VAL A 248 -9.33 5.85 17.28
C VAL A 248 -10.84 6.04 17.35
#